data_AF-A0A1F7PET1-F1
#
_entry.id   AF-A0A1F7PET1-F1
#
_cell.length_a   1.000
_cell.length_b   1.000
_cell.length_c   1.000
_cell.angle_alpha   90.00
_cell.angle_beta   90.00
_cell.angle_gamma   90.00
#
_symmetry.space_group_name_H-M   'P 1'
#
loop_
_entity.id
_entity.type
_entity.pdbx_description
1 polymer ?
#
loop_
_entity_poly.entity_id
_entity_poly.type
_entity_poly.pdbx_seq_one_letter_code
_entity_poly.pdbx_strand_id
1 'polypeptide(L)'
;MADAYGNVQFVGSGMGDRAHHRAAARTIVTVERVVSNEEIRKDPLATALWNVDVVVRAPYGSHPYQSPGFYLHDEAHLNEYLTAARAAVKGDRGPFTAYLDRYIFRPATHAEYLQAVGFPRILSLYEF
;
A
#
# COMPACT_ATOMS: atom_id res chain seq x y z
N MET A 1 0.17 -3.52 -10.27
CA MET A 1 0.92 -4.76 -10.59
C MET A 1 2.23 -4.41 -11.30
N ALA A 2 3.23 -5.29 -11.28
CA ALA A 2 4.49 -5.09 -11.99
C ALA A 2 5.12 -6.39 -12.49
N ASP A 3 6.06 -6.32 -13.42
CA ASP A 3 6.90 -7.44 -13.81
C ASP A 3 8.30 -7.38 -13.16
N ALA A 4 9.12 -8.41 -13.41
CA ALA A 4 10.49 -8.49 -12.90
C ALA A 4 11.49 -7.52 -13.56
N TYR A 5 11.08 -6.81 -14.62
CA TYR A 5 11.90 -5.83 -15.34
C TYR A 5 11.62 -4.39 -14.89
N GLY A 6 10.72 -4.21 -13.92
CA GLY A 6 10.38 -2.91 -13.37
C GLY A 6 9.36 -2.14 -14.20
N ASN A 7 8.55 -2.81 -15.01
CA ASN A 7 7.39 -2.21 -15.66
C ASN A 7 6.19 -2.29 -14.71
N VAL A 8 5.57 -1.15 -14.41
CA VAL A 8 4.49 -1.04 -13.43
C VAL A 8 3.22 -0.55 -14.10
N GLN A 9 2.12 -1.26 -13.87
CA GLN A 9 0.77 -0.89 -14.29
C GLN A 9 -0.13 -0.73 -13.07
N PHE A 10 -0.87 0.37 -13.01
CA PHE A 10 -1.85 0.63 -11.96
C PHE A 10 -3.07 1.36 -12.53
N VAL A 11 -4.20 1.21 -11.86
CA VAL A 11 -5.47 1.85 -12.21
C VAL A 11 -5.62 3.15 -11.42
N GLY A 12 -6.30 4.14 -12.00
CA GLY A 12 -6.54 5.44 -11.38
C GLY A 12 -5.54 6.51 -11.82
N SER A 13 -5.62 7.68 -11.17
CA SER A 13 -4.83 8.86 -11.57
C SER A 13 -3.32 8.65 -11.40
N GLY A 14 -2.90 7.83 -10.43
CA GLY A 14 -1.51 7.70 -9.99
C GLY A 14 -0.93 9.00 -9.43
N MET A 15 -1.80 9.96 -9.06
CA MET A 15 -1.46 11.25 -8.45
C MET A 15 -0.08 11.78 -8.86
N GLY A 16 0.89 11.75 -7.93
CA GLY A 16 2.27 12.18 -8.15
C GLY A 16 3.25 11.07 -8.52
N ASP A 17 2.83 9.81 -8.59
CA ASP A 17 3.72 8.64 -8.71
C ASP A 17 4.63 8.73 -9.94
N ARG A 18 4.09 9.17 -11.08
CA ARG A 18 4.86 9.34 -12.32
C ARG A 18 5.92 10.45 -12.19
N ALA A 19 5.59 11.54 -11.48
CA ALA A 19 6.52 12.63 -11.25
C ALA A 19 7.62 12.23 -10.26
N HIS A 20 7.25 11.56 -9.17
CA HIS A 20 8.19 11.04 -8.18
C HIS A 20 9.18 10.05 -8.79
N HIS A 21 8.69 9.08 -9.57
CA HIS A 21 9.53 8.11 -10.27
C HIS A 21 10.55 8.79 -11.20
N ARG A 22 10.14 9.80 -11.98
CA ARG A 22 11.04 10.52 -12.90
C ARG A 22 12.05 11.43 -12.20
N ALA A 23 11.72 11.90 -11.00
CA ALA A 23 12.59 12.79 -10.22
C ALA A 23 13.57 12.02 -9.31
N ALA A 24 13.24 10.78 -8.96
CA ALA A 24 14.02 9.99 -8.02
C ALA A 24 15.29 9.41 -8.67
N ALA A 25 16.39 9.42 -7.91
CA ALA A 25 17.61 8.69 -8.31
C ALA A 25 17.46 7.17 -8.21
N ARG A 26 16.52 6.70 -7.37
CA ARG A 26 16.12 5.30 -7.21
C ARG A 26 14.64 5.21 -6.91
N THR A 27 13.93 4.33 -7.59
CA THR A 27 12.49 4.06 -7.40
C THR A 27 12.28 2.65 -6.86
N ILE A 28 11.65 2.56 -5.69
CA ILE A 28 11.18 1.29 -5.11
C ILE A 28 9.67 1.32 -5.14
N VAL A 29 9.05 0.25 -5.64
CA VAL A 29 7.58 0.13 -5.70
C VAL A 29 7.10 -1.09 -4.93
N THR A 30 6.06 -0.91 -4.13
CA THR A 30 5.26 -2.02 -3.60
C THR A 30 4.10 -2.30 -4.55
N VAL A 31 3.82 -3.57 -4.80
CA VAL A 31 2.73 -3.99 -5.69
C VAL A 31 1.92 -5.13 -5.10
N GLU A 32 0.63 -5.12 -5.41
CA GLU A 32 -0.30 -6.20 -5.06
C GLU A 32 0.07 -7.53 -5.74
N ARG A 33 0.53 -7.44 -6.99
CA ARG A 33 0.87 -8.60 -7.82
C ARG A 33 2.12 -8.35 -8.63
N VAL A 34 2.98 -9.37 -8.65
CA VAL A 34 4.03 -9.52 -9.65
C VAL A 34 3.51 -10.45 -10.74
N VAL A 35 3.61 -10.04 -12.00
CA VAL A 35 3.09 -10.75 -13.17
C VAL A 35 4.22 -11.01 -14.18
N SER A 36 3.97 -11.86 -15.17
CA SER A 36 4.93 -12.06 -16.26
C SER A 36 5.06 -10.79 -17.11
N ASN A 37 6.19 -10.63 -17.80
CA ASN A 37 6.34 -9.56 -18.77
C ASN A 37 5.35 -9.68 -19.94
N GLU A 38 4.96 -10.91 -20.31
CA GLU A 38 3.91 -11.13 -21.31
C GLU A 38 2.57 -10.50 -20.88
N GLU A 39 2.20 -10.60 -19.60
CA GLU A 39 0.98 -9.98 -19.08
C GLU A 39 0.99 -8.47 -19.23
N ILE A 40 2.10 -7.81 -18.84
CA ILE A 40 2.28 -6.36 -19.03
C ILE A 40 2.19 -5.97 -20.51
N ARG A 41 2.74 -6.80 -21.40
CA ARG A 41 2.76 -6.56 -22.84
C ARG A 41 1.41 -6.73 -23.53
N LYS A 42 0.39 -7.31 -22.87
CA LYS A 42 -0.98 -7.37 -23.41
C LYS A 42 -1.60 -5.99 -23.55
N ASP A 43 -1.27 -5.07 -22.65
CA ASP A 43 -1.64 -3.66 -22.72
C ASP A 43 -0.44 -2.77 -22.37
N PRO A 44 0.49 -2.54 -23.32
CA PRO A 44 1.70 -1.78 -23.03
C PRO A 44 1.40 -0.31 -22.72
N LEU A 45 0.28 0.24 -23.18
CA LEU A 45 -0.11 1.64 -22.94
C LEU A 45 -0.54 1.89 -21.49
N ALA A 46 -0.97 0.85 -20.77
CA ALA A 46 -1.24 0.94 -19.33
C ALA A 46 0.02 1.07 -18.47
N THR A 47 1.22 0.90 -19.04
CA THR A 47 2.49 0.99 -18.30
C THR A 47 2.75 2.43 -17.84
N ALA A 48 2.62 2.64 -16.54
CA ALA A 48 2.70 3.95 -15.92
C ALA A 48 4.12 4.33 -15.50
N LEU A 49 4.88 3.35 -15.00
CA LEU A 49 6.30 3.49 -14.60
C LEU A 49 7.11 2.41 -15.31
N TRP A 50 8.37 2.72 -15.64
CA TRP A 50 9.28 1.83 -16.37
C TRP A 50 10.67 1.85 -15.74
N ASN A 51 11.38 0.73 -15.80
CA ASN A 51 12.73 0.58 -15.22
C ASN A 51 12.81 1.01 -13.74
N VAL A 52 11.81 0.67 -12.91
CA VAL A 52 11.96 0.86 -11.46
C VAL A 52 13.07 -0.05 -10.92
N ASP A 53 13.82 0.42 -9.92
CA ASP A 53 14.98 -0.30 -9.40
C ASP A 53 14.61 -1.55 -8.60
N VAL A 54 13.52 -1.48 -7.84
CA VAL A 54 13.09 -2.58 -6.97
C VAL A 54 11.57 -2.73 -7.00
N VAL A 55 11.13 -3.97 -7.24
CA VAL A 55 9.72 -4.37 -7.13
C VAL A 55 9.55 -5.26 -5.90
N VAL A 56 8.70 -4.83 -4.97
CA VAL A 56 8.35 -5.58 -3.75
C VAL A 56 6.90 -6.05 -3.85
N ARG A 57 6.66 -7.35 -3.76
CA ARG A 57 5.31 -7.89 -3.66
C ARG A 57 4.79 -7.69 -2.22
N ALA A 58 3.84 -6.79 -2.04
CA ALA A 58 3.21 -6.48 -0.76
C ALA A 58 1.69 -6.34 -0.94
N PRO A 59 0.93 -7.45 -0.92
CA PRO A 59 -0.52 -7.39 -1.03
C PRO A 59 -1.13 -6.61 0.14
N TYR A 60 -2.13 -5.78 -0.12
CA TYR A 60 -2.67 -4.80 0.82
C TYR A 60 -1.63 -3.75 1.27
N GLY A 61 -0.65 -3.43 0.41
CA GLY A 61 0.45 -2.53 0.75
C GLY A 61 0.06 -1.06 0.88
N SER A 62 -1.07 -0.65 0.28
CA SER A 62 -1.65 0.69 0.40
C SER A 62 -2.55 0.84 1.64
N HIS A 63 -2.90 -0.26 2.33
CA HIS A 63 -3.77 -0.20 3.52
C HIS A 63 -3.18 0.79 4.56
N PRO A 64 -3.98 1.70 5.14
CA PRO A 64 -5.45 1.72 5.17
C PRO A 64 -6.14 2.44 3.99
N TYR A 65 -5.39 2.92 3.01
CA TYR A 65 -5.96 3.51 1.80
C TYR A 65 -6.30 2.45 0.76
N GLN A 66 -7.11 2.83 -0.22
CA GLN A 66 -7.50 1.96 -1.34
C GLN A 66 -6.32 1.65 -2.27
N SER A 67 -6.46 0.56 -3.01
CA SER A 67 -5.66 0.23 -4.18
C SER A 67 -6.62 -0.06 -5.33
N PRO A 68 -6.85 0.90 -6.26
CA PRO A 68 -7.85 0.75 -7.31
C PRO A 68 -7.66 -0.53 -8.14
N GLY A 69 -8.74 -1.29 -8.28
CA GLY A 69 -8.73 -2.61 -8.94
C GLY A 69 -8.34 -3.78 -8.03
N PHE A 70 -8.16 -3.55 -6.72
CA PHE A 70 -7.86 -4.59 -5.74
C PHE A 70 -8.72 -4.50 -4.47
N TYR A 71 -8.76 -3.34 -3.80
CA TYR A 71 -9.50 -3.18 -2.55
C TYR A 71 -9.78 -1.71 -2.19
N LEU A 72 -10.83 -1.49 -1.40
CA LEU A 72 -11.29 -0.19 -0.90
C LEU A 72 -10.54 0.25 0.37
N HIS A 73 -10.68 1.53 0.74
CA HIS A 73 -10.06 2.07 1.96
C HIS A 73 -10.74 1.53 3.23
N ASP A 74 -9.95 1.36 4.29
CA ASP A 74 -10.44 0.92 5.60
C ASP A 74 -10.80 2.14 6.48
N GLU A 75 -12.06 2.58 6.38
CA GLU A 75 -12.56 3.72 7.15
C GLU A 75 -12.42 3.53 8.65
N ALA A 76 -12.65 2.32 9.15
CA ALA A 76 -12.53 2.05 10.57
C ALA A 76 -11.08 2.21 11.03
N HIS A 77 -10.08 1.91 10.19
CA HIS A 77 -8.66 1.94 10.57
C HIS A 77 -8.16 3.38 10.52
N LEU A 78 -8.61 4.12 9.50
CA LEU A 78 -8.40 5.56 9.41
C LEU A 78 -8.98 6.27 10.65
N ASN A 79 -10.20 5.92 11.08
CA ASN A 79 -10.82 6.49 12.26
C ASN A 79 -10.10 6.13 13.57
N GLU A 80 -9.60 4.90 13.70
CA GLU A 80 -8.78 4.46 14.83
C GLU A 80 -7.49 5.30 14.93
N TYR A 81 -6.77 5.44 13.82
CA TYR A 81 -5.58 6.31 13.73
C TYR A 81 -5.90 7.76 14.08
N LEU A 82 -6.93 8.35 13.45
CA LEU A 82 -7.30 9.75 13.66
C LEU A 82 -7.69 10.03 15.12
N THR A 83 -8.39 9.10 15.76
CA THR A 83 -8.76 9.20 17.18
C THR A 83 -7.51 9.22 18.06
N ALA A 84 -6.60 8.26 17.84
CA ALA A 84 -5.36 8.16 18.59
C ALA A 84 -4.44 9.38 18.38
N ALA A 85 -4.27 9.82 17.12
CA ALA A 85 -3.47 10.98 16.77
C ALA A 85 -4.03 12.29 17.36
N ARG A 86 -5.35 12.47 17.36
CA ARG A 86 -6.00 13.64 17.98
C ARG A 86 -5.79 13.68 19.50
N ALA A 87 -5.81 12.54 20.18
CA ALA A 87 -5.49 12.47 21.60
C ALA A 87 -4.05 12.96 21.86
N ALA A 88 -3.09 12.50 21.04
CA ALA A 88 -1.69 12.92 21.18
C ALA A 88 -1.49 14.43 20.96
N VAL A 89 -2.18 15.03 19.99
CA VAL A 89 -2.14 16.49 19.77
C VAL A 89 -2.70 17.26 20.98
N LYS A 90 -3.68 16.68 21.69
CA LYS A 90 -4.26 17.26 22.92
C LYS A 90 -3.45 17.00 24.18
N GLY A 91 -2.32 16.30 24.09
CA GLY A 91 -1.41 16.01 25.20
C GLY A 91 -1.48 14.59 25.77
N ASP A 92 -2.47 13.78 25.38
CA ASP A 92 -2.55 12.37 25.78
C ASP A 92 -1.94 11.47 24.69
N ARG A 93 -0.67 11.11 24.88
CA ARG A 93 0.07 10.25 23.94
C ARG A 93 -0.20 8.76 24.11
N GLY A 94 -0.95 8.34 25.14
CA GLY A 94 -1.18 6.93 25.46
C GLY A 94 -1.82 6.16 24.28
N PRO A 95 -2.97 6.61 23.76
CA PRO A 95 -3.65 5.96 22.64
C PRO A 95 -2.80 5.88 21.37
N PHE A 96 -2.05 6.94 21.07
CA PHE A 96 -1.18 6.96 19.89
C PHE A 96 -0.01 5.99 20.03
N THR A 97 0.61 5.93 21.21
CA THR A 97 1.68 4.97 21.49
C THR A 97 1.19 3.54 21.37
N ALA A 98 -0.01 3.23 21.88
CA ALA A 98 -0.62 1.91 21.75
C ALA A 98 -0.96 1.55 20.28
N TYR A 99 -1.43 2.52 19.48
CA TYR A 99 -1.67 2.34 18.05
C TYR A 99 -0.36 2.00 17.31
N LEU A 100 0.70 2.78 17.54
CA LEU A 100 1.99 2.54 16.89
C LEU A 100 2.61 1.21 17.32
N ASP A 101 2.52 0.86 18.61
CA ASP A 101 2.98 -0.44 19.10
C ASP A 101 2.25 -1.58 18.40
N ARG A 102 0.91 -1.53 18.38
CA ARG A 102 0.07 -2.59 17.80
C ARG A 102 0.33 -2.85 16.32
N TYR A 103 0.44 -1.79 15.52
CA TYR A 103 0.44 -1.88 14.06
C TYR A 103 1.79 -1.60 13.40
N ILE A 104 2.76 -1.02 14.10
CA ILE A 104 4.05 -0.62 13.50
C ILE A 104 5.23 -1.29 14.21
N PHE A 105 5.35 -1.15 15.53
CA PHE A 105 6.57 -1.60 16.23
C PHE A 105 6.55 -3.08 16.61
N ARG A 106 5.38 -3.64 16.93
CA ARG A 106 5.24 -5.04 17.32
C ARG A 106 5.26 -6.01 16.13
N PRO A 107 4.59 -5.74 14.99
CA PRO A 107 4.67 -6.63 13.83
C PRO A 107 6.08 -6.58 13.20
N ALA A 108 6.74 -7.72 13.11
CA ALA A 108 8.06 -7.85 12.47
C ALA A 108 7.96 -7.96 10.94
N THR A 109 6.78 -8.29 10.41
CA THR A 109 6.55 -8.51 8.98
C THR A 109 5.23 -7.88 8.51
N HIS A 110 5.11 -7.68 7.20
CA HIS A 110 3.86 -7.24 6.58
C HIS A 110 2.70 -8.20 6.85
N ALA A 111 2.96 -9.51 6.87
CA ALA A 111 1.94 -10.51 7.19
C ALA A 111 1.44 -10.38 8.64
N GLU A 112 2.35 -10.14 9.60
CA GLU A 112 1.99 -9.89 11.00
C GLU A 112 1.21 -8.59 11.16
N TYR A 113 1.51 -7.56 10.37
CA TYR A 113 0.70 -6.33 10.32
C TYR A 113 -0.74 -6.64 9.89
N LEU A 114 -0.91 -7.37 8.78
CA LEU A 114 -2.24 -7.78 8.30
C LEU A 114 -2.98 -8.64 9.32
N GLN A 115 -2.27 -9.49 10.06
CA GLN A 115 -2.85 -10.26 11.17
C GLN A 115 -3.29 -9.35 12.33
N ALA A 116 -2.51 -8.31 12.66
CA ALA A 116 -2.85 -7.36 13.73
C ALA A 116 -4.08 -6.50 13.40
N VAL A 117 -4.28 -6.17 12.12
CA VAL A 117 -5.51 -5.56 11.59
C VAL A 117 -6.67 -6.56 11.61
N GLY A 118 -6.39 -7.81 11.26
CA GLY A 118 -7.31 -8.94 11.28
C GLY A 118 -7.72 -9.36 9.87
N PHE A 119 -7.47 -10.63 9.52
CA PHE A 119 -7.77 -11.15 8.18
C PHE A 119 -9.24 -11.00 7.74
N PRO A 120 -10.27 -11.23 8.59
CA PRO A 120 -11.65 -11.02 8.17
C PRO A 120 -11.92 -9.58 7.69
N ARG A 121 -11.29 -8.61 8.37
CA ARG A 121 -11.40 -7.20 8.02
C ARG A 121 -10.66 -6.90 6.71
N ILE A 122 -9.40 -7.33 6.58
CA ILE A 122 -8.61 -7.17 5.35
C ILE A 122 -9.34 -7.77 4.14
N LEU A 123 -9.88 -8.98 4.28
CA LEU A 123 -10.60 -9.65 3.20
C LEU A 123 -11.94 -8.97 2.86
N SER A 124 -12.60 -8.34 3.84
CA SER A 124 -13.84 -7.58 3.58
C SER A 124 -13.64 -6.31 2.74
N LEU A 125 -12.40 -5.82 2.63
CA LEU A 125 -12.07 -4.66 1.79
C LEU A 125 -11.95 -5.02 0.31
N TYR A 126 -11.87 -6.31 -0.02
CA TYR A 126 -11.69 -6.77 -1.39
C TYR A 126 -12.83 -6.25 -2.26
N GLU A 127 -12.46 -5.54 -3.31
CA GLU A 127 -13.41 -5.12 -4.33
C GLU A 127 -13.50 -6.28 -5.32
N PHE A 128 -14.69 -6.87 -5.47
CA PHE A 128 -15.09 -8.01 -6.34
C PHE A 128 -15.11 -9.42 -5.71
#